data_AF-A0A3F2TYD7-F1
#
_entry.id   AF-A0A3F2TYD7-F1
#
_cell.length_a   1.000
_cell.length_b   1.000
_cell.length_c   1.000
_cell.angle_alpha   90.00
_cell.angle_beta   90.00
_cell.angle_gamma   90.00
#
_symmetry.space_group_name_H-M   'P 1'
#
loop_
_entity.id
_entity.type
_entity.pdbx_description
1 polymer ?
#
loop_
_entity_poly.entity_id
_entity_poly.type
_entity_poly.pdbx_seq_one_letter_code
_entity_poly.pdbx_strand_id
1 'polypeptide(L)'
;TIVEGTASITTPTATSTITDVDAAVTFAVAVNDAGVSISEENAADNQATFTVTMSGGPLAGGNSASVVLDLDNGTASDNVDYQAGLETAIANAIAALPANVNNPTYDAATNTLTFHAGGPSSLAFTVTAVNDDALDSGETIVVHLDSATIVEGTASITTPTATSTITDV
;
A
#
# COMPACT_ATOMS: atom_id res chain seq x y z
N THR A 1 2.31 -52.65 36.70
CA THR A 1 3.14 -53.85 36.54
C THR A 1 2.36 -54.87 35.75
N ILE A 2 2.93 -55.40 34.68
CA ILE A 2 2.29 -56.48 33.92
C ILE A 2 2.37 -57.76 34.76
N VAL A 3 1.25 -58.43 34.97
CA VAL A 3 1.17 -59.66 35.78
C VAL A 3 1.60 -60.89 34.98
N GLU A 4 1.30 -60.96 33.67
CA GLU A 4 1.95 -61.83 32.66
C GLU A 4 1.83 -61.16 31.26
N GLY A 5 2.91 -61.20 30.44
CA GLY A 5 2.98 -60.59 29.08
C GLY A 5 4.20 -59.68 28.84
N THR A 6 4.53 -59.38 27.58
CA THR A 6 5.60 -58.44 27.19
C THR A 6 5.03 -57.10 26.73
N ALA A 7 5.52 -56.00 27.31
CA ALA A 7 5.24 -54.65 26.81
C ALA A 7 6.43 -54.18 25.97
N SER A 8 6.17 -53.76 24.73
CA SER A 8 7.19 -53.18 23.86
C SER A 8 6.70 -51.86 23.28
N ILE A 9 7.62 -50.91 23.14
CA ILE A 9 7.35 -49.67 22.40
C ILE A 9 7.71 -49.93 20.95
N THR A 10 6.72 -49.91 20.08
CA THR A 10 6.90 -50.20 18.64
C THR A 10 7.38 -48.98 17.85
N THR A 11 7.16 -47.78 18.36
CA THR A 11 7.61 -46.51 17.75
C THR A 11 7.99 -45.52 18.85
N PRO A 12 9.28 -45.43 19.20
CA PRO A 12 9.73 -44.65 20.36
C PRO A 12 9.79 -43.15 20.11
N THR A 13 9.50 -42.68 18.88
CA THR A 13 9.60 -41.26 18.53
C THR A 13 8.56 -40.92 17.47
N ALA A 14 7.81 -39.84 17.72
CA ALA A 14 7.00 -39.16 16.73
C ALA A 14 7.70 -37.84 16.37
N THR A 15 7.82 -37.54 15.08
CA THR A 15 8.35 -36.26 14.59
C THR A 15 7.29 -35.58 13.74
N SER A 16 7.29 -34.24 13.76
CA SER A 16 6.46 -33.40 12.90
C SER A 16 7.36 -32.36 12.25
N THR A 17 7.13 -32.08 10.97
CA THR A 17 7.82 -31.03 10.24
C THR A 17 6.93 -29.79 10.23
N ILE A 18 7.48 -28.66 10.68
CA ILE A 18 6.85 -27.36 10.48
C ILE A 18 7.40 -26.82 9.16
N THR A 19 6.53 -26.66 8.17
CA THR A 19 6.83 -25.91 6.95
C THR A 19 6.53 -24.45 7.22
N ASP A 20 7.57 -23.63 7.23
CA ASP A 20 7.45 -22.19 7.21
C ASP A 20 7.19 -21.72 5.77
N VAL A 21 6.28 -20.78 5.58
CA VAL A 21 5.99 -20.19 4.27
C VAL A 21 6.25 -18.70 4.39
N ASP A 22 7.53 -18.36 4.35
CA ASP A 22 7.98 -16.97 4.24
C ASP A 22 7.40 -16.35 2.97
N ALA A 23 6.59 -15.31 3.13
CA ALA A 23 6.11 -14.54 1.99
C ALA A 23 7.20 -13.56 1.56
N ALA A 24 7.51 -13.53 0.26
CA ALA A 24 8.37 -12.51 -0.32
C ALA A 24 7.50 -11.51 -1.08
N VAL A 25 7.39 -10.29 -0.58
CA VAL A 25 6.56 -9.24 -1.18
C VAL A 25 7.39 -8.03 -1.61
N THR A 26 6.88 -7.33 -2.61
CA THR A 26 7.46 -6.07 -3.10
C THR A 26 6.41 -4.98 -3.18
N PHE A 27 6.76 -3.77 -2.75
CA PHE A 27 5.92 -2.59 -2.88
C PHE A 27 6.38 -1.71 -4.04
N ALA A 28 5.41 -1.13 -4.74
CA ALA A 28 5.62 -0.13 -5.78
C ALA A 28 4.51 0.91 -5.73
N VAL A 29 4.84 2.16 -6.03
CA VAL A 29 3.85 3.20 -6.29
C VAL A 29 3.95 3.65 -7.75
N ALA A 30 2.79 3.86 -8.36
CA ALA A 30 2.66 4.52 -9.65
C ALA A 30 1.57 5.60 -9.54
N VAL A 31 1.64 6.61 -10.39
CA VAL A 31 0.50 7.48 -10.71
C VAL A 31 0.06 7.13 -12.14
N ASN A 32 -1.09 7.63 -12.62
CA ASN A 32 -1.46 7.63 -14.06
C ASN A 32 -0.18 7.71 -14.92
N ASP A 33 -0.03 6.84 -15.94
CA ASP A 33 1.22 6.42 -16.60
C ASP A 33 2.45 7.25 -16.18
N ALA A 34 3.17 6.77 -15.15
CA ALA A 34 4.11 7.53 -14.32
C ALA A 34 4.76 8.74 -15.02
N GLY A 35 4.49 9.95 -14.50
CA GLY A 35 5.06 11.20 -15.02
C GLY A 35 4.13 12.01 -15.94
N VAL A 36 2.83 11.69 -16.00
CA VAL A 36 1.84 12.62 -16.60
C VAL A 36 1.52 13.78 -15.67
N SER A 37 1.37 14.95 -16.30
CA SER A 37 0.78 16.12 -15.69
C SER A 37 -0.73 15.98 -15.56
N ILE A 38 -1.31 16.69 -14.61
CA ILE A 38 -2.75 16.93 -14.52
C ILE A 38 -3.00 18.42 -14.75
N SER A 39 -4.18 18.76 -15.25
CA SER A 39 -4.54 20.13 -15.59
C SER A 39 -5.60 20.70 -14.65
N GLU A 40 -5.41 21.93 -14.21
CA GLU A 40 -6.37 22.65 -13.35
C GLU A 40 -7.66 23.01 -14.10
N GLU A 41 -7.54 23.38 -15.37
CA GLU A 41 -8.68 23.87 -16.17
C GLU A 41 -9.35 22.77 -17.02
N ASN A 42 -8.65 21.68 -17.30
CA ASN A 42 -9.20 20.56 -18.05
C ASN A 42 -9.80 19.51 -17.11
N ALA A 43 -11.11 19.59 -16.87
CA ALA A 43 -11.85 18.62 -16.05
C ALA A 43 -11.78 17.16 -16.53
N ALA A 44 -11.31 16.89 -17.76
CA ALA A 44 -11.07 15.53 -18.24
C ALA A 44 -9.69 14.98 -17.84
N ASP A 45 -8.77 15.84 -17.37
CA ASP A 45 -7.38 15.52 -17.06
C ASP A 45 -6.92 16.16 -15.74
N ASN A 46 -7.84 16.41 -14.81
CA ASN A 46 -7.54 17.09 -13.54
C ASN A 46 -7.31 16.12 -12.37
N GLN A 47 -7.10 14.82 -12.62
CA GLN A 47 -7.04 13.81 -11.57
C GLN A 47 -5.74 13.02 -11.60
N ALA A 48 -4.99 13.05 -10.50
CA ALA A 48 -3.84 12.18 -10.28
C ALA A 48 -4.27 10.99 -9.41
N THR A 49 -4.26 9.78 -9.99
CA THR A 49 -4.55 8.55 -9.24
C THR A 49 -3.26 7.81 -8.93
N PHE A 50 -2.88 7.83 -7.66
CA PHE A 50 -1.73 7.07 -7.14
C PHE A 50 -2.18 5.67 -6.76
N THR A 51 -1.43 4.66 -7.18
CA THR A 51 -1.70 3.25 -6.86
C THR A 51 -0.48 2.65 -6.17
N VAL A 52 -0.64 2.31 -4.89
CA VAL A 52 0.33 1.51 -4.15
C VAL A 52 -0.01 0.04 -4.34
N THR A 53 0.93 -0.75 -4.85
CA THR A 53 0.76 -2.17 -5.14
C THR A 53 1.72 -3.01 -4.30
N MET A 54 1.20 -4.07 -3.68
CA MET A 54 1.93 -5.17 -3.09
C MET A 54 1.93 -6.35 -4.06
N SER A 55 3.10 -6.78 -4.53
CA SER A 55 3.29 -7.96 -5.39
C SER A 55 3.99 -9.08 -4.63
N GLY A 56 4.08 -10.28 -5.23
CA GLY A 56 4.67 -11.47 -4.59
C GLY A 56 3.68 -12.61 -4.30
N GLY A 57 2.40 -12.38 -4.59
CA GLY A 57 1.32 -13.34 -4.35
C GLY A 57 0.47 -12.97 -3.13
N PRO A 58 -0.62 -13.72 -2.87
CA PRO A 58 -1.47 -13.46 -1.72
C PRO A 58 -0.73 -13.80 -0.42
N LEU A 59 -0.92 -12.97 0.61
CA LEU A 59 -0.42 -13.25 1.95
C LEU A 59 -1.12 -14.49 2.55
N ALA A 60 -0.35 -15.30 3.28
CA ALA A 60 -0.89 -16.42 4.04
C ALA A 60 -1.81 -15.92 5.18
N GLY A 61 -2.81 -16.71 5.56
CA GLY A 61 -3.81 -16.31 6.56
C GLY A 61 -3.18 -15.85 7.87
N GLY A 62 -3.56 -14.66 8.33
CA GLY A 62 -3.02 -14.03 9.54
C GLY A 62 -1.74 -13.20 9.32
N ASN A 63 -1.13 -13.24 8.14
CA ASN A 63 0.02 -12.40 7.79
C ASN A 63 -0.45 -11.02 7.29
N SER A 64 0.42 -10.02 7.43
CA SER A 64 0.21 -8.65 6.95
C SER A 64 1.53 -8.04 6.51
N ALA A 65 1.47 -7.18 5.50
CA ALA A 65 2.62 -6.45 4.97
C ALA A 65 2.32 -4.96 4.91
N SER A 66 3.30 -4.14 5.25
CA SER A 66 3.13 -2.70 5.40
C SER A 66 4.20 -1.94 4.65
N VAL A 67 3.87 -0.71 4.25
CA VAL A 67 4.81 0.26 3.71
C VAL A 67 4.54 1.64 4.32
N VAL A 68 5.60 2.35 4.68
CA VAL A 68 5.53 3.76 5.12
C VAL A 68 5.45 4.65 3.89
N LEU A 69 4.49 5.57 3.90
CA LEU A 69 4.28 6.59 2.88
C LEU A 69 4.90 7.91 3.36
N ASP A 70 5.81 8.45 2.58
CA ASP A 70 6.32 9.81 2.76
C ASP A 70 5.63 10.74 1.75
N LEU A 71 4.71 11.55 2.27
CA LEU A 71 3.73 12.34 1.51
C LEU A 71 4.12 13.82 1.41
N ASP A 72 5.18 14.26 2.07
CA ASP A 72 5.60 15.67 2.15
C ASP A 72 6.76 16.00 1.16
N ASN A 73 6.87 15.22 0.07
CA ASN A 73 7.95 15.35 -0.92
C ASN A 73 7.59 16.22 -2.14
N GLY A 74 6.33 16.67 -2.24
CA GLY A 74 5.87 17.52 -3.33
C GLY A 74 6.14 19.01 -3.08
N THR A 75 5.94 19.82 -4.10
CA THR A 75 5.90 21.29 -3.98
C THR A 75 4.48 21.84 -3.97
N ALA A 76 3.50 21.04 -4.41
CA ALA A 76 2.09 21.39 -4.38
C ALA A 76 1.53 21.37 -2.94
N SER A 77 0.60 22.25 -2.65
CA SER A 77 -0.06 22.45 -1.37
C SER A 77 -1.50 21.95 -1.38
N ASP A 78 -1.86 21.18 -0.34
CA ASP A 78 -3.23 20.69 -0.13
C ASP A 78 -4.24 21.85 0.05
N ASN A 79 -5.39 21.72 -0.63
CA ASN A 79 -6.47 22.70 -0.73
C ASN A 79 -6.06 24.06 -1.35
N VAL A 80 -4.88 24.13 -1.96
CA VAL A 80 -4.46 25.24 -2.81
C VAL A 80 -4.35 24.73 -4.23
N ASP A 81 -3.43 23.80 -4.49
CA ASP A 81 -3.15 23.31 -5.84
C ASP A 81 -3.89 21.99 -6.14
N TYR A 82 -4.20 21.19 -5.10
CA TYR A 82 -4.98 19.96 -5.24
C TYR A 82 -5.87 19.66 -4.04
N GLN A 83 -6.90 18.85 -4.25
CA GLN A 83 -7.81 18.36 -3.22
C GLN A 83 -8.37 16.96 -3.55
N ALA A 84 -8.75 16.14 -2.58
CA ALA A 84 -8.45 16.30 -1.16
C ALA A 84 -6.96 15.99 -0.88
N GLY A 85 -6.46 16.41 0.30
CA GLY A 85 -5.14 16.04 0.77
C GLY A 85 -4.87 14.53 0.74
N LEU A 86 -3.61 14.14 0.58
CA LEU A 86 -3.20 12.76 0.30
C LEU A 86 -3.70 11.76 1.36
N GLU A 87 -3.59 12.09 2.66
CA GLU A 87 -4.11 11.23 3.74
C GLU A 87 -5.64 11.06 3.66
N THR A 88 -6.36 12.14 3.36
CA THR A 88 -7.81 12.10 3.19
C THR A 88 -8.19 11.26 1.98
N ALA A 89 -7.45 11.37 0.88
CA ALA A 89 -7.64 10.55 -0.32
C ALA A 89 -7.42 9.06 -0.02
N ILE A 90 -6.39 8.71 0.77
CA ILE A 90 -6.12 7.33 1.22
C ILE A 90 -7.27 6.79 2.08
N ALA A 91 -7.72 7.56 3.08
CA ALA A 91 -8.82 7.16 3.95
C ALA A 91 -10.13 6.96 3.16
N ASN A 92 -10.43 7.88 2.23
CA ASN A 92 -11.59 7.77 1.34
C ASN A 92 -11.50 6.55 0.43
N ALA A 93 -10.32 6.26 -0.13
CA ALA A 93 -10.10 5.09 -0.97
C ALA A 93 -10.35 3.78 -0.20
N ILE A 94 -9.86 3.67 1.03
CA ILE A 94 -10.12 2.50 1.89
C ILE A 94 -11.62 2.38 2.20
N ALA A 95 -12.28 3.49 2.55
CA ALA A 95 -13.72 3.51 2.85
C ALA A 95 -14.60 3.17 1.65
N ALA A 96 -14.14 3.45 0.43
CA ALA A 96 -14.83 3.14 -0.81
C ALA A 96 -14.72 1.67 -1.24
N LEU A 97 -13.80 0.89 -0.64
CA LEU A 97 -13.70 -0.54 -0.92
C LEU A 97 -14.97 -1.28 -0.44
N PRO A 98 -15.40 -2.34 -1.14
CA PRO A 98 -16.43 -3.24 -0.63
C PRO A 98 -16.08 -3.73 0.78
N ALA A 99 -17.07 -3.80 1.66
CA ALA A 99 -16.86 -4.17 3.06
C ALA A 99 -16.16 -5.54 3.17
N ASN A 100 -14.93 -5.53 3.68
CA ASN A 100 -14.11 -6.70 3.94
C ASN A 100 -13.23 -6.41 5.15
N VAL A 101 -13.22 -7.32 6.12
CA VAL A 101 -12.42 -7.20 7.35
C VAL A 101 -10.91 -7.18 7.08
N ASN A 102 -10.49 -7.63 5.90
CA ASN A 102 -9.10 -7.65 5.46
C ASN A 102 -8.79 -6.51 4.46
N ASN A 103 -9.64 -5.50 4.34
CA ASN A 103 -9.29 -4.31 3.56
C ASN A 103 -8.03 -3.66 4.14
N PRO A 104 -7.22 -2.97 3.30
CA PRO A 104 -6.03 -2.29 3.77
C PRO A 104 -6.39 -1.27 4.86
N THR A 105 -5.47 -1.07 5.79
CA THR A 105 -5.62 -0.09 6.87
C THR A 105 -4.53 0.95 6.77
N TYR A 106 -4.84 2.19 7.12
CA TYR A 106 -3.88 3.29 7.15
C TYR A 106 -3.78 3.87 8.57
N ASP A 107 -2.55 3.97 9.09
CA ASP A 107 -2.25 4.68 10.33
C ASP A 107 -1.62 6.04 10.00
N ALA A 108 -2.38 7.11 10.24
CA ALA A 108 -1.96 8.49 9.99
C ALA A 108 -0.87 8.98 10.98
N ALA A 109 -0.70 8.34 12.14
CA ALA A 109 0.36 8.74 13.07
C ALA A 109 1.75 8.32 12.60
N THR A 110 1.82 7.28 11.76
CA THR A 110 3.08 6.70 11.25
C THR A 110 3.11 6.63 9.73
N ASN A 111 2.15 7.24 9.05
CA ASN A 111 1.90 7.14 7.61
C ASN A 111 2.01 5.73 7.04
N THR A 112 1.52 4.74 7.77
CA THR A 112 1.75 3.33 7.42
C THR A 112 0.50 2.73 6.76
N LEU A 113 0.65 2.29 5.52
CA LEU A 113 -0.36 1.52 4.80
C LEU A 113 -0.09 0.03 4.97
N THR A 114 -1.07 -0.72 5.48
CA THR A 114 -0.96 -2.16 5.73
C THR A 114 -1.96 -2.95 4.90
N PHE A 115 -1.46 -3.94 4.17
CA PHE A 115 -2.23 -4.94 3.44
C PHE A 115 -2.34 -6.22 4.26
N HIS A 116 -3.53 -6.84 4.23
CA HIS A 116 -3.85 -8.02 5.03
C HIS A 116 -4.16 -9.23 4.15
N ALA A 117 -3.89 -10.43 4.67
CA ALA A 117 -4.25 -11.67 4.00
C ALA A 117 -5.74 -11.75 3.67
N GLY A 118 -6.08 -12.08 2.43
CA GLY A 118 -7.47 -12.09 1.94
C GLY A 118 -8.06 -10.71 1.63
N GLY A 119 -7.24 -9.66 1.69
CA GLY A 119 -7.53 -8.31 1.20
C GLY A 119 -7.12 -8.10 -0.26
N PRO A 120 -7.41 -6.92 -0.83
CA PRO A 120 -6.80 -6.50 -2.08
C PRO A 120 -5.28 -6.38 -1.92
N SER A 121 -4.54 -6.46 -3.03
CA SER A 121 -3.08 -6.30 -3.05
C SER A 121 -2.66 -4.94 -3.62
N SER A 122 -3.60 -4.02 -3.79
CA SER A 122 -3.32 -2.63 -4.16
C SER A 122 -4.37 -1.70 -3.58
N LEU A 123 -3.99 -0.44 -3.41
CA LEU A 123 -4.87 0.66 -3.04
C LEU A 123 -4.61 1.81 -4.01
N ALA A 124 -5.67 2.24 -4.70
CA ALA A 124 -5.65 3.42 -5.56
C ALA A 124 -6.36 4.57 -4.85
N PHE A 125 -5.74 5.73 -4.75
CA PHE A 125 -6.32 6.95 -4.21
C PHE A 125 -6.07 8.11 -5.16
N THR A 126 -7.07 8.99 -5.26
CA THR A 126 -7.10 10.04 -6.27
C THR A 126 -7.15 11.41 -5.60
N VAL A 127 -6.35 12.31 -6.12
CA VAL A 127 -6.44 13.75 -5.85
C VAL A 127 -6.82 14.48 -7.13
N THR A 128 -7.42 15.65 -7.00
CA THR A 128 -7.94 16.47 -8.08
C THR A 128 -7.26 17.84 -8.03
N ALA A 129 -6.71 18.29 -9.15
CA ALA A 129 -6.18 19.65 -9.28
C ALA A 129 -7.27 20.68 -8.97
N VAL A 130 -6.93 21.74 -8.25
CA VAL A 130 -7.84 22.84 -7.96
C VAL A 130 -7.72 23.84 -9.11
N ASN A 131 -8.85 24.24 -9.68
CA ASN A 131 -8.88 25.34 -10.63
C ASN A 131 -8.84 26.65 -9.84
N ASP A 132 -7.71 27.34 -9.84
CA ASP A 132 -7.56 28.65 -9.22
C ASP A 132 -7.08 29.74 -10.21
N ASP A 133 -6.93 30.97 -9.73
CA ASP A 133 -6.53 32.13 -10.56
C ASP A 133 -5.00 32.36 -10.57
N ALA A 134 -4.22 31.53 -9.86
CA ALA A 134 -2.77 31.62 -9.82
C ALA A 134 -2.18 30.93 -11.05
N LEU A 135 -1.16 31.55 -11.66
CA LEU A 135 -0.45 30.88 -12.75
C LEU A 135 0.37 29.73 -12.16
N ASP A 136 0.11 28.52 -12.64
CA ASP A 136 0.87 27.33 -12.27
C ASP A 136 2.37 27.53 -12.51
N SER A 137 3.18 27.06 -11.55
CA SER A 137 4.63 27.08 -11.63
C SER A 137 5.24 25.70 -11.90
N GLY A 138 4.39 24.71 -12.20
CA GLY A 138 4.76 23.32 -12.38
C GLY A 138 4.88 22.59 -11.05
N GLU A 139 3.98 22.88 -10.11
CA GLU A 139 3.95 22.27 -8.80
C GLU A 139 3.78 20.75 -8.89
N THR A 140 4.37 20.02 -7.94
CA THR A 140 4.39 18.55 -7.97
C THR A 140 3.70 17.95 -6.77
N ILE A 141 2.92 16.90 -7.04
CA ILE A 141 2.36 16.00 -6.04
C ILE A 141 3.22 14.73 -6.06
N VAL A 142 3.81 14.38 -4.92
CA VAL A 142 4.75 13.24 -4.82
C VAL A 142 4.28 12.28 -3.74
N VAL A 143 4.22 11.00 -4.10
CA VAL A 143 4.09 9.90 -3.13
C VAL A 143 5.39 9.12 -3.16
N HIS A 144 6.09 9.08 -2.02
CA HIS A 144 7.30 8.29 -1.84
C HIS A 144 7.02 7.10 -0.89
N LEU A 145 7.64 5.96 -1.18
CA LEU A 145 7.62 4.76 -0.34
C LEU A 145 9.00 4.60 0.28
N ASP A 146 9.07 4.55 1.60
CA ASP A 146 10.34 4.50 2.33
C ASP A 146 10.64 3.11 2.90
N SER A 147 9.90 2.70 3.94
CA SER A 147 10.18 1.49 4.70
C SER A 147 9.10 0.43 4.48
N ALA A 148 9.50 -0.77 4.03
CA ALA A 148 8.61 -1.91 3.82
C ALA A 148 8.86 -3.03 4.84
N THR A 149 7.80 -3.59 5.40
CA THR A 149 7.86 -4.68 6.40
C THR A 149 6.79 -5.73 6.13
N ILE A 150 7.01 -6.94 6.62
CA ILE A 150 6.04 -8.03 6.65
C ILE A 150 6.21 -8.79 7.96
N VAL A 151 5.11 -9.32 8.51
CA VAL A 151 5.18 -10.05 9.80
C VAL A 151 5.97 -11.35 9.64
N GLU A 152 5.64 -12.16 8.63
CA GLU A 152 6.35 -13.41 8.32
C GLU A 152 6.86 -13.39 6.88
N GLY A 153 8.17 -13.23 6.71
CA GLY A 153 8.87 -13.26 5.42
C GLY A 153 9.75 -12.04 5.15
N THR A 154 9.81 -11.61 3.89
CA THR A 154 10.62 -10.47 3.43
C THR A 154 9.81 -9.46 2.64
N ALA A 155 10.11 -8.17 2.84
CA ALA A 155 9.50 -7.08 2.11
C ALA A 155 10.58 -6.16 1.52
N SER A 156 10.34 -5.63 0.33
CA SER A 156 11.22 -4.68 -0.33
C SER A 156 10.43 -3.68 -1.19
N ILE A 157 11.07 -2.63 -1.67
CA ILE A 157 10.46 -1.61 -2.53
C ILE A 157 11.15 -1.64 -3.89
N THR A 158 10.37 -1.71 -4.96
CA THR A 158 10.88 -1.76 -6.34
C THR A 158 10.71 -0.42 -7.08
N THR A 159 9.60 0.28 -6.83
CA THR A 159 9.36 1.63 -7.36
C THR A 159 8.99 2.55 -6.20
N PRO A 160 9.95 3.34 -5.68
CA PRO A 160 9.76 4.08 -4.44
C PRO A 160 9.05 5.41 -4.65
N THR A 161 8.84 5.91 -5.88
CA THR A 161 8.33 7.26 -6.07
C THR A 161 7.44 7.36 -7.29
N ALA A 162 6.32 8.06 -7.10
CA ALA A 162 5.47 8.53 -8.17
C ALA A 162 5.27 10.03 -8.02
N THR A 163 5.33 10.75 -9.14
CA THR A 163 5.21 12.20 -9.20
C THR A 163 4.20 12.56 -10.28
N SER A 164 3.28 13.45 -9.95
CA SER A 164 2.43 14.15 -10.92
C SER A 164 2.73 15.63 -10.85
N THR A 165 2.73 16.30 -12.00
CA THR A 165 2.92 17.75 -12.12
C THR A 165 1.56 18.39 -12.38
N ILE A 166 1.26 19.49 -11.72
CA ILE A 166 0.06 20.29 -11.97
C ILE A 166 0.41 21.27 -13.10
N THR A 167 -0.57 21.56 -13.96
CA THR A 167 -0.40 22.43 -15.13
C THR A 167 -1.62 23.33 -15.34
N ASP A 168 -1.34 24.57 -15.67
CA ASP A 168 -2.30 25.48 -16.30
C ASP A 168 -2.28 25.27 -17.83
N VAL A 169 -3.42 25.39 -18.53
CA VAL A 169 -3.56 25.04 -19.97
C VAL A 169 -3.98 26.16 -20.90
#